data_AF-A0A845DQX5-F1
#
_entry.id   AF-A0A845DQX5-F1
#
_cell.length_a   1.000
_cell.length_b   1.000
_cell.length_c   1.000
_cell.angle_alpha   90.00
_cell.angle_beta   90.00
_cell.angle_gamma   90.00
#
_symmetry.space_group_name_H-M   'P 1'
#
loop_
_entity.id
_entity.type
_entity.pdbx_description
1 polymer ?
#
loop_
_entity_poly.entity_id
_entity_poly.type
_entity_poly.pdbx_seq_one_letter_code
_entity_poly.pdbx_strand_id
1 'polypeptide(L)'
;MNRWKLISALLLFTTLISSFLAFNFSRADEVDEFSAAAADSLVKELPYVFDDLIVSFESYHKEPSEDTEAQIKNALLTKSLQRLTGNQRLLSTAERSSLLEKGWFNDYTHTLFTLHGIITDHSFEQKTEENSQAFTEALHTLKEEVETIVNDPAFSIEDRSKLNELTTTIQQFNENHR
;
A
#
# COMPACT_ATOMS: atom_id res chain seq x y z
N MET A 1 -9.06 7.67 -62.15
CA MET A 1 -9.31 7.13 -60.80
C MET A 1 -10.54 7.83 -60.23
N ASN A 2 -11.61 7.10 -59.88
CA ASN A 2 -12.88 7.71 -59.45
C ASN A 2 -12.71 8.42 -58.10
N ARG A 3 -12.92 9.74 -58.07
CA ARG A 3 -12.79 10.57 -56.85
C ARG A 3 -13.58 10.01 -55.66
N TRP A 4 -14.75 9.45 -55.93
CA TRP A 4 -15.58 8.76 -54.95
C TRP A 4 -14.90 7.56 -54.29
N LYS A 5 -14.16 6.73 -55.04
CA LYS A 5 -13.43 5.59 -54.48
C LYS A 5 -12.31 6.05 -53.54
N LEU A 6 -11.67 7.18 -53.86
CA LEU A 6 -10.60 7.77 -53.07
C LEU A 6 -11.14 8.33 -51.74
N ILE A 7 -12.29 9.01 -51.78
CA ILE A 7 -12.97 9.51 -50.58
C ILE A 7 -13.47 8.36 -49.72
N SER A 8 -14.09 7.32 -50.31
CA SER A 8 -14.54 6.14 -49.57
C SER A 8 -13.39 5.37 -48.93
N ALA A 9 -12.23 5.26 -49.61
CA ALA A 9 -11.04 4.64 -49.04
C ALA A 9 -10.48 5.45 -47.87
N LEU A 10 -10.45 6.78 -47.98
CA LEU A 10 -10.02 7.66 -46.90
C LEU A 10 -10.94 7.53 -45.68
N LEU A 11 -12.26 7.55 -45.89
CA LEU A 11 -13.24 7.39 -44.82
C LEU A 11 -13.12 6.03 -44.12
N LEU A 12 -12.95 4.94 -44.88
CA LEU A 12 -12.71 3.61 -44.31
C LEU A 12 -11.44 3.59 -43.45
N PHE A 13 -10.36 4.21 -43.93
CA PHE A 13 -9.10 4.25 -43.20
C PHE A 13 -9.22 5.06 -41.90
N THR A 14 -9.89 6.22 -41.95
CA THR A 14 -10.14 7.02 -40.75
C THR A 14 -11.04 6.28 -39.76
N THR A 15 -12.07 5.57 -40.22
CA THR A 15 -12.94 4.79 -39.33
C THR A 15 -12.18 3.65 -38.65
N LEU A 16 -11.32 2.94 -39.39
CA LEU A 16 -10.48 1.88 -38.83
C LEU A 16 -9.51 2.42 -37.77
N ILE A 17 -8.87 3.57 -38.02
CA ILE A 17 -7.99 4.23 -37.04
C ILE A 17 -8.78 4.66 -35.81
N SER A 18 -9.94 5.31 -35.99
CA SER A 18 -10.77 5.76 -34.86
C SER A 18 -11.30 4.59 -34.04
N SER A 19 -11.72 3.49 -34.67
CA SER A 19 -12.13 2.28 -33.95
C SER A 19 -10.98 1.62 -33.21
N PHE A 20 -9.78 1.57 -33.81
CA PHE A 20 -8.58 1.05 -33.14
C PHE A 20 -8.17 1.91 -31.94
N LEU A 21 -8.21 3.24 -32.07
CA LEU A 21 -7.93 4.16 -30.98
C LEU A 21 -8.97 4.04 -29.87
N ALA A 22 -10.27 4.05 -30.21
CA ALA A 22 -11.34 3.90 -29.23
C ALA A 22 -11.23 2.59 -28.44
N PHE A 23 -10.89 1.48 -29.12
CA PHE A 23 -10.67 0.19 -28.47
C PHE A 23 -9.44 0.17 -27.54
N ASN A 24 -8.36 0.86 -27.90
CA ASN A 24 -7.19 0.94 -27.02
C ASN A 24 -7.44 1.87 -25.82
N PHE A 25 -8.14 2.99 -26.02
CA PHE A 25 -8.49 3.90 -24.93
C PHE A 25 -9.43 3.21 -23.92
N SER A 26 -10.49 2.52 -24.37
CA SER A 26 -11.41 1.84 -23.46
C SER A 26 -10.72 0.76 -22.60
N ARG A 27 -9.73 0.05 -23.17
CA ARG A 27 -8.97 -0.96 -22.43
C ARG A 27 -7.97 -0.36 -21.46
N ALA A 28 -7.41 0.81 -21.77
CA ALA A 28 -6.52 1.52 -20.86
C ALA A 28 -7.32 2.00 -19.62
N ASP A 29 -8.50 2.58 -19.83
CA ASP A 29 -9.39 3.00 -18.74
C ASP A 29 -9.78 1.82 -17.83
N GLU A 30 -10.17 0.67 -18.39
CA GLU A 30 -10.47 -0.53 -17.59
C GLU A 30 -9.26 -1.00 -16.76
N VAL A 31 -8.06 -1.07 -17.37
CA VAL A 31 -6.84 -1.50 -16.67
C VAL A 31 -6.46 -0.54 -15.54
N ASP A 32 -6.67 0.75 -15.75
CA ASP A 32 -6.38 1.78 -14.77
C ASP A 32 -7.36 1.74 -13.59
N GLU A 33 -8.66 1.54 -13.84
CA GLU A 33 -9.69 1.35 -12.82
C GLU A 33 -9.44 0.08 -11.99
N PHE A 34 -9.10 -1.06 -12.62
CA PHE A 34 -8.74 -2.28 -11.89
C PHE A 34 -7.50 -2.08 -11.02
N SER A 35 -6.51 -1.35 -11.52
CA SER A 35 -5.28 -1.04 -10.79
C SER A 35 -5.55 -0.14 -9.59
N ALA A 36 -6.39 0.89 -9.76
CA ALA A 36 -6.86 1.75 -8.68
C ALA A 36 -7.63 0.94 -7.62
N ALA A 37 -8.61 0.13 -8.02
CA ALA A 37 -9.36 -0.70 -7.07
C ALA A 37 -8.46 -1.69 -6.30
N ALA A 38 -7.46 -2.29 -6.96
CA ALA A 38 -6.51 -3.18 -6.30
C ALA A 38 -5.63 -2.44 -5.28
N ALA A 39 -5.17 -1.23 -5.63
CA ALA A 39 -4.40 -0.40 -4.71
C ALA A 39 -5.26 0.08 -3.53
N ASP A 40 -6.52 0.46 -3.77
CA ASP A 40 -7.45 0.90 -2.74
C ASP A 40 -7.73 -0.21 -1.73
N SER A 41 -7.97 -1.44 -2.21
CA SER A 41 -8.12 -2.62 -1.37
C SER A 41 -6.91 -2.83 -0.47
N LEU A 42 -5.69 -2.76 -1.02
CA LEU A 42 -4.46 -2.94 -0.25
C LEU A 42 -4.26 -1.86 0.83
N VAL A 43 -4.61 -0.61 0.54
CA VAL A 43 -4.50 0.49 1.51
C VAL A 43 -5.57 0.33 2.61
N LYS A 44 -6.80 -0.06 2.26
CA LYS A 44 -7.87 -0.30 3.23
C LYS A 44 -7.67 -1.56 4.08
N GLU A 45 -6.84 -2.49 3.63
CA GLU A 45 -6.44 -3.66 4.43
C GLU A 45 -5.41 -3.32 5.52
N LEU A 46 -4.81 -2.11 5.49
CA LEU A 46 -3.74 -1.72 6.41
C LEU A 46 -4.11 -1.85 7.91
N PRO A 47 -5.32 -1.51 8.39
CA PRO A 47 -5.70 -1.73 9.79
C PRO A 47 -5.62 -3.21 10.22
N TYR A 48 -6.02 -4.15 9.36
CA TYR A 48 -5.92 -5.59 9.65
C TYR A 48 -4.47 -6.06 9.65
N VAL A 49 -3.65 -5.44 8.80
CA VAL A 49 -2.21 -5.66 8.74
C VAL A 49 -1.52 -5.16 10.03
N PHE A 50 -2.04 -4.11 10.66
CA PHE A 50 -1.63 -3.65 11.99
C PHE A 50 -2.08 -4.60 13.11
N ASP A 51 -3.31 -5.13 13.07
CA ASP A 51 -3.76 -6.12 14.04
C ASP A 51 -2.82 -7.35 14.08
N ASP A 52 -2.47 -7.87 12.90
CA ASP A 52 -1.54 -9.00 12.80
C ASP A 52 -0.13 -8.64 13.33
N LEU A 53 0.32 -7.38 13.18
CA LEU A 53 1.59 -6.93 13.74
C LEU A 53 1.57 -6.89 15.25
N ILE A 54 0.55 -6.25 15.81
CA ILE A 54 0.42 -6.07 17.24
C ILE A 54 0.38 -7.44 17.93
N VAL A 55 -0.44 -8.36 17.42
CA VAL A 55 -0.50 -9.74 17.93
C VAL A 55 0.88 -10.41 17.86
N SER A 56 1.59 -10.27 16.73
CA SER A 56 2.91 -10.88 16.57
C SER A 56 3.96 -10.27 17.51
N PHE A 57 3.92 -8.95 17.72
CA PHE A 57 4.79 -8.23 18.65
C PHE A 57 4.54 -8.66 20.09
N GLU A 58 3.27 -8.71 20.51
CA GLU A 58 2.90 -9.17 21.85
C GLU A 58 3.30 -10.63 22.09
N SER A 59 3.07 -11.53 21.12
CA SER A 59 3.46 -12.93 21.23
C SER A 59 4.97 -13.09 21.45
N TYR A 60 5.79 -12.27 20.78
CA TYR A 60 7.24 -12.29 20.98
C TYR A 60 7.64 -11.95 22.43
N HIS A 61 6.97 -10.98 23.05
CA HIS A 61 7.30 -10.52 24.41
C HIS A 61 6.63 -11.33 25.53
N LYS A 62 5.66 -12.19 25.21
CA LYS A 62 4.91 -13.01 26.18
C LYS A 62 5.46 -14.44 26.36
N GLU A 63 6.26 -14.99 25.44
CA GLU A 63 6.71 -16.40 25.48
C GLU A 63 8.23 -16.56 25.72
N PRO A 64 8.68 -17.07 26.89
CA PRO A 64 10.08 -17.02 27.32
C PRO A 64 10.93 -18.27 26.98
N SER A 65 10.65 -18.97 25.87
CA SER A 65 11.39 -20.19 25.50
C SER A 65 12.32 -19.91 24.31
N GLU A 66 13.62 -20.24 24.43
CA GLU A 66 14.63 -19.98 23.38
C GLU A 66 14.28 -20.63 22.03
N ASP A 67 13.69 -21.84 22.04
CA ASP A 67 13.23 -22.53 20.83
C ASP A 67 12.03 -21.82 20.18
N THR A 68 11.21 -21.14 21.00
CA THR A 68 10.05 -20.37 20.55
C THR A 68 10.49 -19.00 20.00
N GLU A 69 11.49 -18.36 20.62
CA GLU A 69 12.05 -17.08 20.19
C GLU A 69 12.56 -17.15 18.74
N ALA A 70 13.32 -18.19 18.39
CA ALA A 70 13.83 -18.38 17.04
C ALA A 70 12.72 -18.57 16.00
N GLN A 71 11.64 -19.28 16.37
CA GLN A 71 10.49 -19.49 15.49
C GLN A 71 9.69 -18.20 15.29
N ILE A 72 9.41 -17.46 16.36
CA ILE A 72 8.69 -16.18 16.29
C ILE A 72 9.51 -15.16 15.50
N LYS A 73 10.82 -15.08 15.72
CA LYS A 73 11.73 -14.25 14.94
C LYS A 73 11.68 -14.55 13.44
N ASN A 74 11.75 -15.82 13.07
CA ASN A 74 11.66 -16.22 11.66
C ASN A 74 10.28 -15.90 11.06
N ALA A 75 9.21 -16.05 11.84
CA ALA A 75 7.86 -15.69 11.43
C ALA A 75 7.72 -14.17 11.21
N LEU A 76 8.22 -13.35 12.14
CA LEU A 76 8.24 -11.88 12.01
C LEU A 76 9.01 -11.46 10.75
N LEU A 77 10.23 -11.94 10.56
CA LEU A 77 11.03 -11.63 9.38
C LEU A 77 10.35 -12.08 8.07
N THR A 78 9.69 -13.24 8.07
CA THR A 78 8.94 -13.74 6.90
C THR A 78 7.77 -12.82 6.58
N LYS A 79 6.99 -12.40 7.59
CA LYS A 79 5.90 -11.45 7.42
C LYS A 79 6.41 -10.10 6.91
N SER A 80 7.54 -9.63 7.42
CA SER A 80 8.20 -8.43 6.92
C SER A 80 8.56 -8.54 5.44
N LEU A 81 9.16 -9.64 5.00
CA LEU A 81 9.46 -9.88 3.59
C LEU A 81 8.21 -9.95 2.70
N GLN A 82 7.15 -10.58 3.17
CA GLN A 82 5.86 -10.62 2.46
C GLN A 82 5.30 -9.21 2.26
N ARG A 83 5.38 -8.36 3.28
CA ARG A 83 4.90 -6.97 3.23
C ARG A 83 5.76 -6.08 2.34
N LEU A 84 7.07 -6.27 2.32
CA LEU A 84 7.96 -5.63 1.34
C LEU A 84 7.55 -5.97 -0.09
N THR A 85 7.22 -7.24 -0.33
CA THR A 85 6.71 -7.69 -1.64
C THR A 85 5.36 -7.03 -1.96
N GLY A 86 4.48 -6.88 -0.98
CA GLY A 86 3.21 -6.13 -1.10
C GLY A 86 3.44 -4.67 -1.50
N ASN A 87 4.34 -3.97 -0.83
CA ASN A 87 4.69 -2.57 -1.14
C ASN A 87 5.25 -2.42 -2.55
N GLN A 88 6.11 -3.35 -2.99
CA GLN A 88 6.62 -3.35 -4.37
C GLN A 88 5.51 -3.57 -5.40
N ARG A 89 4.54 -4.44 -5.10
CA ARG A 89 3.37 -4.65 -5.96
C ARG A 89 2.51 -3.39 -6.02
N LEU A 90 2.26 -2.73 -4.89
CA LEU A 90 1.52 -1.48 -4.83
C LEU A 90 2.18 -0.40 -5.68
N LEU A 91 3.50 -0.22 -5.54
CA LEU A 91 4.27 0.74 -6.35
C LEU A 91 4.20 0.37 -7.85
N SER A 92 4.35 -0.91 -8.19
CA SER A 92 4.25 -1.37 -9.58
C SER A 92 2.86 -1.16 -10.18
N THR A 93 1.80 -1.27 -9.36
CA THR A 93 0.42 -0.98 -9.76
C THR A 93 0.23 0.52 -10.00
N ALA A 94 0.73 1.36 -9.09
CA ALA A 94 0.71 2.81 -9.26
C ALA A 94 1.50 3.29 -10.50
N GLU A 95 2.62 2.64 -10.83
CA GLU A 95 3.39 2.94 -12.03
C GLU A 95 2.66 2.66 -13.35
N ARG A 96 1.67 1.76 -13.33
CA ARG A 96 0.97 1.29 -14.52
C ARG A 96 -0.38 1.97 -14.74
N SER A 97 -0.91 2.64 -13.72
CA SER A 97 -2.19 3.32 -13.78
C SER A 97 -2.01 4.82 -14.01
N SER A 98 -2.78 5.41 -14.93
CA SER A 98 -2.81 6.88 -15.08
C SER A 98 -3.61 7.60 -13.99
N LEU A 99 -4.41 6.86 -13.22
CA LEU A 99 -5.21 7.37 -12.09
C LEU A 99 -4.39 7.51 -10.80
N LEU A 100 -3.26 6.82 -10.71
CA LEU A 100 -2.42 6.77 -9.52
C LEU A 100 -1.12 7.53 -9.74
N GLU A 101 -0.79 8.45 -8.83
CA GLU A 101 0.45 9.21 -8.91
C GLU A 101 1.59 8.47 -8.20
N LYS A 102 2.59 8.03 -8.97
CA LYS A 102 3.72 7.23 -8.49
C LYS A 102 4.44 7.85 -7.28
N GLY A 103 4.60 9.17 -7.25
CA GLY A 103 5.31 9.88 -6.18
C GLY A 103 4.63 9.69 -4.83
N TRP A 104 3.31 9.83 -4.77
CA TRP A 104 2.54 9.68 -3.52
C TRP A 104 2.64 8.24 -2.99
N PHE A 105 2.55 7.24 -3.88
CA PHE A 105 2.73 5.84 -3.50
C PHE A 105 4.18 5.50 -3.13
N ASN A 106 5.17 6.15 -3.74
CA ASN A 106 6.56 6.00 -3.35
C ASN A 106 6.80 6.52 -1.93
N ASP A 107 6.28 7.69 -1.60
CA ASP A 107 6.39 8.28 -0.25
C ASP A 107 5.67 7.39 0.78
N TYR A 108 4.43 6.98 0.49
CA TYR A 108 3.66 6.05 1.32
C TYR A 108 4.39 4.72 1.57
N THR A 109 4.89 4.07 0.52
CA THR A 109 5.57 2.77 0.64
C THR A 109 6.93 2.88 1.35
N HIS A 110 7.65 4.00 1.20
CA HIS A 110 8.87 4.27 1.95
C HIS A 110 8.59 4.48 3.45
N THR A 111 7.51 5.19 3.76
CA THR A 111 7.05 5.38 5.14
C THR A 111 6.63 4.05 5.78
N LEU A 112 5.91 3.18 5.06
CA LEU A 112 5.60 1.83 5.53
C LEU A 112 6.84 0.95 5.70
N PHE A 113 7.84 1.07 4.81
CA PHE A 113 9.11 0.37 4.96
C PHE A 113 9.81 0.75 6.26
N THR A 114 9.86 2.05 6.55
CA THR A 114 10.50 2.59 7.77
C THR A 114 9.78 2.12 9.02
N LEU A 115 8.45 2.17 9.04
CA LEU A 115 7.61 1.63 10.12
C LEU A 115 7.95 0.16 10.39
N HIS A 116 8.10 -0.62 9.31
CA HIS A 116 8.44 -2.03 9.43
C HIS A 116 9.80 -2.26 10.10
N GLY A 117 10.79 -1.43 9.75
CA GLY A 117 12.10 -1.44 10.40
C GLY A 117 11.97 -1.15 11.90
N ILE A 118 11.28 -0.07 12.26
CA ILE A 118 11.08 0.34 13.66
C ILE A 118 10.42 -0.75 14.48
N ILE A 119 9.36 -1.38 13.98
CA ILE A 119 8.67 -2.48 14.68
C ILE A 119 9.62 -3.67 14.86
N THR A 120 10.39 -4.00 13.83
CA THR A 120 11.34 -5.12 13.87
C THR A 120 12.44 -4.85 14.89
N ASP A 121 12.99 -3.64 14.92
CA ASP A 121 14.02 -3.24 15.87
C ASP A 121 13.49 -3.23 17.30
N HIS A 122 12.31 -2.64 17.52
CA HIS A 122 11.64 -2.67 18.83
C HIS A 122 11.33 -4.09 19.28
N SER A 123 10.98 -4.99 18.35
CA SER A 123 10.76 -6.41 18.66
C SER A 123 12.03 -7.07 19.20
N PHE A 124 13.22 -6.75 18.66
CA PHE A 124 14.44 -7.46 19.06
C PHE A 124 15.24 -6.78 20.17
N GLU A 125 15.15 -5.44 20.28
CA GLU A 125 16.02 -4.65 21.15
C GLU A 125 15.36 -4.30 22.50
N GLN A 126 14.04 -4.15 22.57
CA GLN A 126 13.35 -3.75 23.80
C GLN A 126 12.91 -4.95 24.65
N LYS A 127 13.83 -5.43 25.49
CA LYS A 127 13.61 -6.63 26.32
C LYS A 127 12.84 -6.38 27.64
N THR A 128 12.52 -5.13 27.95
CA THR A 128 11.80 -4.80 29.21
C THR A 128 10.31 -4.71 28.97
N GLU A 129 9.52 -5.34 29.85
CA GLU A 129 8.06 -5.39 29.79
C GLU A 129 7.42 -3.98 29.66
N GLU A 130 7.89 -3.01 30.45
CA GLU A 130 7.39 -1.62 30.43
C GLU A 130 7.54 -0.95 29.05
N ASN A 131 8.70 -1.05 28.41
CA ASN A 131 8.93 -0.48 27.08
C ASN A 131 8.10 -1.21 26.00
N SER A 132 7.99 -2.54 26.10
CA SER A 132 7.18 -3.32 25.16
C SER A 132 5.69 -3.00 25.26
N GLN A 133 5.18 -2.72 26.45
CA GLN A 133 3.79 -2.34 26.66
C GLN A 133 3.52 -0.93 26.12
N ALA A 134 4.39 0.04 26.42
CA ALA A 134 4.26 1.40 25.88
C ALA A 134 4.28 1.43 24.35
N PHE A 135 5.14 0.64 23.72
CA PHE A 135 5.20 0.53 22.25
C PHE A 135 3.95 -0.17 21.68
N THR A 136 3.45 -1.21 22.34
CA THR A 136 2.19 -1.86 21.97
C THR A 136 1.01 -0.88 22.00
N GLU A 137 0.91 -0.06 23.05
CA GLU A 137 -0.11 0.98 23.16
C GLU A 137 0.02 2.02 22.04
N ALA A 138 1.25 2.45 21.72
CA ALA A 138 1.49 3.37 20.60
C ALA A 138 1.09 2.76 19.24
N LEU A 139 1.34 1.47 19.02
CA LEU A 139 0.89 0.77 17.81
C LEU A 139 -0.64 0.68 17.72
N HIS A 140 -1.33 0.48 18.84
CA HIS A 140 -2.79 0.54 18.89
C HIS A 140 -3.32 1.92 18.51
N THR A 141 -2.72 2.99 19.05
CA THR A 141 -3.09 4.37 18.67
C THR A 141 -2.88 4.61 17.18
N LEU A 142 -1.71 4.23 16.63
CA LEU A 142 -1.45 4.35 15.19
C LEU A 142 -2.49 3.58 14.36
N LYS A 143 -2.85 2.36 14.78
CA LYS A 143 -3.89 1.57 14.12
C LYS A 143 -5.22 2.33 14.10
N GLU A 144 -5.68 2.85 15.24
CA GLU A 144 -6.95 3.57 15.35
C GLU A 144 -6.99 4.82 14.46
N GLU A 145 -5.88 5.56 14.40
CA GLU A 145 -5.74 6.74 13.53
C GLU A 145 -5.81 6.33 12.05
N VAL A 146 -5.07 5.29 11.67
CA VAL A 146 -5.09 4.75 10.29
C VAL A 146 -6.48 4.24 9.93
N GLU A 147 -7.12 3.50 10.83
CA GLU A 147 -8.48 2.96 10.65
C GLU A 147 -9.50 4.08 10.44
N THR A 148 -9.38 5.16 11.22
CA THR A 148 -10.22 6.36 11.06
C THR A 148 -10.05 7.00 9.69
N ILE A 149 -8.82 7.09 9.17
CA ILE A 149 -8.54 7.69 7.86
C ILE A 149 -9.07 6.81 6.73
N VAL A 150 -8.76 5.51 6.73
CA VAL A 150 -9.10 4.64 5.58
C VAL A 150 -10.58 4.24 5.54
N ASN A 151 -11.28 4.28 6.69
CA ASN A 151 -12.73 4.02 6.76
C ASN A 151 -13.57 5.29 6.59
N ASP A 152 -12.97 6.48 6.49
CA ASP A 152 -13.68 7.71 6.11
C ASP A 152 -14.35 7.47 4.73
N PRO A 153 -15.68 7.65 4.58
CA PRO A 153 -16.35 7.50 3.29
C PRO A 153 -15.79 8.42 2.19
N ALA A 154 -15.12 9.51 2.56
CA ALA A 154 -14.45 10.42 1.64
C ALA A 154 -13.01 10.02 1.30
N PHE A 155 -12.48 8.95 1.89
CA PHE A 155 -11.14 8.46 1.59
C PHE A 155 -11.07 7.90 0.16
N SER A 156 -10.08 8.37 -0.59
CA SER A 156 -9.72 7.83 -1.90
C SER A 156 -8.22 7.88 -2.08
N ILE A 157 -7.64 6.80 -2.58
CA ILE A 157 -6.21 6.74 -2.90
C ILE A 157 -5.83 7.56 -4.15
N GLU A 158 -6.84 7.96 -4.94
CA GLU A 158 -6.69 8.87 -6.07
C GLU A 158 -6.66 10.34 -5.60
N ASP A 159 -7.11 10.61 -4.37
CA ASP A 159 -7.00 11.92 -3.74
C ASP A 159 -5.67 12.04 -2.99
N ARG A 160 -4.79 12.88 -3.53
CA ARG A 160 -3.50 13.22 -2.92
C ARG A 160 -3.62 13.58 -1.45
N SER A 161 -4.59 14.42 -1.09
CA SER A 161 -4.69 14.95 0.26
C SER A 161 -4.97 13.83 1.25
N LYS A 162 -5.81 12.87 0.87
CA LYS A 162 -6.16 11.72 1.71
C LYS A 162 -5.02 10.71 1.82
N LEU A 163 -4.33 10.40 0.73
CA LEU A 163 -3.16 9.54 0.78
C LEU A 163 -1.99 10.19 1.55
N ASN A 164 -1.81 11.51 1.42
CA ASN A 164 -0.81 12.26 2.18
C ASN A 164 -1.15 12.32 3.67
N GLU A 165 -2.42 12.48 4.04
CA GLU A 165 -2.87 12.43 5.43
C GLU A 165 -2.47 11.11 6.08
N LEU A 166 -2.82 9.98 5.44
CA LEU A 166 -2.41 8.64 5.87
C LEU A 166 -0.88 8.51 5.99
N THR A 167 -0.16 8.95 4.95
CA THR A 167 1.31 8.88 4.92
C THR A 167 1.92 9.70 6.05
N THR A 168 1.37 10.89 6.34
CA THR A 168 1.87 11.78 7.38
C THR A 168 1.64 11.20 8.76
N THR A 169 0.48 10.60 9.02
CA THR A 169 0.19 9.91 10.29
C THR A 169 1.22 8.82 10.59
N ILE A 170 1.51 7.96 9.60
CA ILE A 170 2.51 6.89 9.77
C ILE A 170 3.92 7.49 9.91
N GLN A 171 4.23 8.55 9.17
CA GLN A 171 5.52 9.22 9.26
C GLN A 171 5.75 9.84 10.65
N GLN A 172 4.75 10.49 11.23
CA GLN A 172 4.82 11.05 12.58
C GLN A 172 5.07 9.96 13.63
N PHE A 173 4.39 8.82 13.51
CA PHE A 173 4.68 7.67 14.35
C PHE A 173 6.13 7.21 14.21
N ASN A 174 6.63 7.09 12.98
CA ASN A 174 8.00 6.68 12.72
C ASN A 174 9.01 7.64 13.34
N GLU A 175 8.80 8.95 13.21
CA GLU A 175 9.68 9.98 13.77
C GLU A 175 9.74 9.94 15.30
N ASN A 176 8.62 9.58 15.95
CA ASN A 176 8.53 9.49 17.41
C ASN A 176 9.20 8.23 18.00
N HIS A 177 9.43 7.19 17.19
CA HIS A 177 9.92 5.88 17.63
C HIS A 177 11.19 5.43 16.90
N ARG A 178 11.92 6.37 16.30
CA ARG A 178 13.22 6.14 15.66
C ARG A 178 14.37 6.33 16.64
#